data_AF-A0A4R6QQC4-F1
#
_entry.id   AF-A0A4R6QQC4-F1
#
_cell.length_a   1.000
_cell.length_b   1.000
_cell.length_c   1.000
_cell.angle_alpha   90.00
_cell.angle_beta   90.00
_cell.angle_gamma   90.00
#
_symmetry.space_group_name_H-M   'P 1'
#
loop_
_entity.id
_entity.type
_entity.pdbx_description
1 polymer ?
#
loop_
_entity_poly.entity_id
_entity_poly.type
_entity_poly.pdbx_seq_one_letter_code
_entity_poly.pdbx_strand_id
1 'polypeptide(L)'
;MYWSISSAIYGGTNGSSVSVAASVVDALYAAIKATQGTNLVTVNNANMGGDPAPNVAKAFTAVLSDTSGVGPDMLFACQENQRIQFPQGIV
;
A
#
# COMPACT_ATOMS: atom_id res chain seq x y z
N MET A 1 -3.50 -19.62 -4.17
CA MET A 1 -2.31 -18.75 -4.26
C MET A 1 -2.49 -17.70 -3.19
N TYR A 2 -1.54 -17.59 -2.25
CA TYR A 2 -1.59 -16.61 -1.17
C TYR A 2 -0.48 -15.58 -1.38
N TRP A 3 -0.75 -14.35 -0.99
CA TRP A 3 0.16 -13.22 -1.17
C TRP A 3 0.56 -12.67 0.18
N SER A 4 1.84 -12.33 0.35
CA SER A 4 2.32 -11.61 1.53
C SER A 4 2.71 -10.19 1.13
N ILE A 5 2.40 -9.20 1.99
CA ILE A 5 2.84 -7.82 1.78
C ILE A 5 4.32 -7.75 2.15
N SER A 6 5.20 -7.79 1.16
CA SER A 6 6.65 -7.78 1.34
C SER A 6 7.17 -6.39 1.69
N SER A 7 6.57 -5.36 1.10
CA SER A 7 6.79 -3.97 1.51
C SER A 7 5.61 -3.10 1.14
N ALA A 8 5.39 -2.04 1.92
CA ALA A 8 4.44 -1.00 1.60
C ALA A 8 4.96 0.32 2.16
N ILE A 9 5.08 1.33 1.30
CA ILE A 9 5.60 2.64 1.65
C ILE A 9 4.56 3.70 1.28
N TYR A 10 4.27 4.58 2.22
CA TYR A 10 3.47 5.77 2.02
C TYR A 10 4.26 6.99 2.45
N GLY A 11 4.26 8.03 1.62
CA GLY A 11 5.23 9.10 1.81
C GLY A 11 4.96 10.35 1.00
N GLY A 12 5.49 11.46 1.50
CA GLY A 12 5.49 12.74 0.79
C GLY A 12 6.39 12.69 -0.42
N THR A 13 5.99 13.36 -1.50
CA THR A 13 6.78 13.51 -2.72
C THR A 13 7.05 14.98 -3.02
N ASN A 14 8.21 15.24 -3.60
CA ASN A 14 8.57 16.53 -4.21
C ASN A 14 8.78 16.28 -5.70
N GLY A 15 7.69 16.31 -6.47
CA GLY A 15 7.67 15.85 -7.85
C GLY A 15 7.80 14.33 -7.93
N SER A 16 8.81 13.82 -8.65
CA SER A 16 9.02 12.38 -8.84
C SER A 16 9.81 11.69 -7.72
N SER A 17 10.31 12.44 -6.74
CA SER A 17 11.12 11.91 -5.63
C SER A 17 10.31 11.78 -4.35
N VAL A 18 10.56 10.72 -3.58
CA VAL A 18 9.99 10.55 -2.23
C VAL A 18 10.81 11.38 -1.24
N SER A 19 10.18 12.36 -0.61
CA SER A 19 10.77 13.31 0.34
C SER A 19 10.81 12.74 1.76
N VAL A 20 9.77 12.00 2.14
CA VAL A 20 9.59 11.35 3.45
C VAL A 20 8.81 10.07 3.20
N ALA A 21 9.19 8.96 3.83
CA ALA A 21 8.52 7.68 3.66
C ALA A 21 8.32 7.00 5.02
N ALA A 22 7.14 6.41 5.21
CA ALA A 22 6.84 5.51 6.31
C ALA A 22 6.49 4.12 5.76
N SER A 23 6.94 3.08 6.46
CA SER A 23 6.42 1.73 6.23
C SER A 23 4.98 1.66 6.72
N VAL A 24 4.09 1.15 5.88
CA VAL A 24 2.65 1.06 6.15
C VAL A 24 2.11 -0.34 5.95
N VAL A 25 2.96 -1.37 6.09
CA VAL A 25 2.59 -2.79 5.89
C VAL A 25 1.39 -3.18 6.77
N ASP A 26 1.46 -2.91 8.07
CA ASP A 26 0.39 -3.26 9.02
C ASP A 26 -0.90 -2.47 8.74
N ALA A 27 -0.76 -1.18 8.44
CA ALA A 27 -1.89 -0.31 8.13
C ALA A 27 -2.58 -0.74 6.82
N LEU A 28 -1.80 -1.08 5.79
CA LEU A 28 -2.31 -1.61 4.53
C LEU A 28 -3.04 -2.94 4.76
N TYR A 29 -2.46 -3.85 5.53
CA TYR A 29 -3.11 -5.12 5.85
C TYR A 29 -4.45 -4.90 6.55
N ALA A 30 -4.48 -4.06 7.59
CA ALA A 30 -5.71 -3.70 8.29
C ALA A 30 -6.75 -3.06 7.36
N ALA A 31 -6.33 -2.16 6.47
CA ALA A 31 -7.19 -1.52 5.48
C ALA A 31 -7.80 -2.54 4.51
N ILE A 32 -7.02 -3.52 4.02
CA ILE A 32 -7.51 -4.60 3.15
C ILE A 32 -8.55 -5.45 3.90
N LYS A 33 -8.27 -5.84 5.15
CA LYS A 33 -9.21 -6.62 5.97
C LYS A 33 -10.53 -5.90 6.23
N ALA A 34 -10.50 -4.57 6.36
CA ALA A 34 -11.70 -3.75 6.57
C ALA A 34 -12.63 -3.71 5.34
N THR A 35 -12.15 -4.05 4.14
CA THR A 35 -12.95 -3.99 2.90
C THR A 35 -13.99 -5.11 2.72
N GLN A 36 -14.11 -6.01 3.71
CA GLN A 36 -15.04 -7.15 3.71
C GLN A 36 -14.93 -8.06 2.46
N GLY A 37 -13.72 -8.20 1.92
CA GLY A 37 -13.41 -9.10 0.81
C GLY A 37 -13.41 -8.46 -0.58
N THR A 38 -13.75 -7.19 -0.72
CA THR A 38 -13.58 -6.47 -2.00
C THR A 38 -12.12 -6.16 -2.32
N ASN A 39 -11.27 -6.07 -1.29
CA ASN A 39 -9.85 -5.71 -1.34
C ASN A 39 -9.60 -4.37 -2.07
N LEU A 40 -10.62 -3.52 -2.15
CA LEU A 40 -10.53 -2.19 -2.74
C LEU A 40 -10.21 -1.17 -1.65
N VAL A 41 -8.95 -0.77 -1.57
CA VAL A 41 -8.45 0.15 -0.53
C VAL A 41 -8.29 1.54 -1.13
N THR A 42 -8.77 2.56 -0.41
CA THR A 42 -8.45 3.96 -0.71
C THR A 42 -7.15 4.32 0.01
N VAL A 43 -6.14 4.78 -0.73
CA VAL A 43 -4.84 5.17 -0.18
C VAL A 43 -4.93 6.60 0.35
N ASN A 44 -4.97 6.78 1.66
CA ASN A 44 -5.01 8.08 2.31
C ASN A 44 -4.44 8.01 3.74
N ASN A 45 -4.27 9.18 4.36
CA ASN A 45 -3.80 9.28 5.75
C ASN A 45 -4.56 8.41 6.76
N ALA A 46 -5.87 8.23 6.58
CA ALA A 46 -6.70 7.45 7.50
C ALA A 46 -6.42 5.94 7.42
N ASN A 47 -6.19 5.44 6.22
CA ASN A 47 -5.98 4.02 5.97
C ASN A 47 -4.49 3.60 6.00
N MET A 48 -3.57 4.55 5.86
CA MET A 48 -2.11 4.31 5.84
C MET A 48 -1.44 4.57 7.20
N GLY A 49 -2.21 4.66 8.29
CA GLY A 49 -1.66 4.78 9.65
C GLY A 49 -1.24 6.20 10.05
N GLY A 50 -1.63 7.22 9.30
CA GLY A 50 -1.37 8.62 9.59
C GLY A 50 -0.85 9.40 8.38
N ASP A 51 -0.56 10.69 8.61
CA ASP A 51 0.09 11.54 7.61
C ASP A 51 1.62 11.54 7.83
N PRO A 52 2.41 10.87 6.96
CA PRO A 52 3.87 10.86 7.09
C PRO A 52 4.50 12.19 6.66
N ALA A 53 3.77 13.04 5.92
CA ALA A 53 4.31 14.27 5.36
C ALA A 53 3.18 15.33 5.19
N PRO A 54 2.94 16.14 6.24
CA PRO A 54 1.91 17.16 6.21
C PRO A 54 2.19 18.22 5.13
N ASN A 55 1.12 18.70 4.49
CA ASN A 55 1.14 19.78 3.49
C ASN A 55 1.94 19.51 2.21
N VAL A 56 2.27 18.25 1.91
CA VAL A 56 2.87 17.87 0.63
C VAL A 56 2.05 16.78 -0.06
N ALA A 57 2.20 16.69 -1.38
CA ALA A 57 1.63 15.59 -2.15
C ALA A 57 2.19 14.26 -1.64
N LYS A 58 1.38 13.20 -1.64
CA LYS A 58 1.78 11.88 -1.18
C LYS A 58 1.58 10.82 -2.25
N ALA A 59 2.45 9.82 -2.21
CA ALA A 59 2.39 8.64 -3.04
C ALA A 59 2.52 7.38 -2.19
N PHE A 60 2.03 6.29 -2.75
CA PHE A 60 2.07 4.97 -2.17
C PHE A 60 2.71 3.99 -3.14
N THR A 61 3.48 3.06 -2.59
CA THR A 61 3.97 1.88 -3.30
C THR A 61 3.83 0.65 -2.42
N ALA A 62 3.51 -0.49 -3.01
CA ALA A 62 3.54 -1.77 -2.32
C ALA A 62 4.04 -2.88 -3.22
N VAL A 63 4.69 -3.86 -2.59
CA VAL A 63 5.20 -5.07 -3.20
C VAL A 63 4.54 -6.24 -2.49
N LEU A 64 3.85 -7.09 -3.25
CA LEU A 64 3.29 -8.34 -2.77
C LEU A 64 4.08 -9.49 -3.39
N SER A 65 4.64 -10.36 -2.56
CA SER A 65 5.30 -11.58 -3.03
C SER A 65 4.35 -12.77 -2.90
N ASP A 66 4.43 -13.66 -3.88
CA ASP A 66 3.76 -14.96 -3.80
C ASP A 66 4.40 -15.80 -2.69
N THR A 67 3.58 -16.26 -1.77
CA THR A 67 4.00 -17.13 -0.65
C THR A 67 4.59 -18.47 -1.10
N SER A 68 4.35 -18.88 -2.35
CA SER A 68 5.01 -20.07 -2.92
C SER A 68 6.51 -19.89 -3.16
N GLY A 69 6.99 -18.63 -3.22
CA GLY A 69 8.39 -18.29 -3.45
C GLY A 69 8.89 -18.52 -4.88
N VAL A 70 8.02 -18.93 -5.81
CA VAL A 70 8.38 -19.18 -7.23
C VAL A 70 7.70 -18.22 -8.22
N GLY A 71 6.75 -17.40 -7.76
CA GLY A 71 6.06 -16.40 -8.58
C GLY A 71 6.74 -15.02 -8.61
N PRO A 72 6.43 -14.17 -9.61
CA PRO A 72 6.90 -12.78 -9.63
C PRO A 72 6.21 -11.94 -8.56
N ASP A 73 6.89 -10.89 -8.10
CA ASP A 73 6.30 -9.88 -7.23
C ASP A 73 5.25 -9.04 -7.98
N MET A 74 4.17 -8.70 -7.29
CA MET A 74 3.19 -7.72 -7.75
C MET A 74 3.53 -6.34 -7.20
N LEU A 75 3.72 -5.37 -8.10
CA LEU A 75 4.01 -3.98 -7.77
C LEU A 75 2.76 -3.13 -7.92
N PHE A 76 2.47 -2.36 -6.88
CA PHE A 76 1.36 -1.40 -6.84
C PHE A 76 1.91 -0.01 -6.57
N ALA A 77 1.38 1.00 -7.27
CA ALA A 77 1.70 2.39 -7.00
C ALA A 77 0.50 3.28 -7.33
N CYS A 78 0.27 4.28 -6.50
CA CYS A 78 -0.75 5.30 -6.76
C CYS A 78 -0.45 6.60 -6.00
N GLN A 79 -1.15 7.66 -6.38
CA GLN A 79 -1.18 8.90 -5.59
C GLN A 79 -2.16 8.79 -4.43
N GLU A 80 -2.04 9.67 -3.44
CA GLU A 80 -3.05 9.82 -2.39
C GLU A 80 -4.46 10.01 -2.97
N ASN A 81 -5.46 9.47 -2.26
CA ASN A 81 -6.88 9.44 -2.58
C ASN A 81 -7.27 8.57 -3.78
N GLN A 82 -6.33 7.85 -4.37
CA GLN A 82 -6.63 6.82 -5.35
C GLN A 82 -7.02 5.50 -4.68
N ARG A 83 -7.69 4.63 -5.45
CA ARG A 83 -8.07 3.30 -4.99
C ARG A 83 -7.27 2.24 -5.71
N ILE A 84 -6.81 1.24 -4.96
CA ILE A 84 -6.14 0.07 -5.50
C ILE A 84 -6.96 -1.17 -5.10
N GLN A 85 -7.21 -2.03 -6.07
CA GLN A 85 -7.76 -3.36 -5.82
C GLN A 85 -6.62 -4.36 -5.70
N PHE A 86 -6.49 -4.95 -4.52
CA PHE A 86 -5.47 -5.95 -4.22
C PHE A 86 -5.97 -7.37 -4.55
N PRO A 87 -5.06 -8.33 -4.82
CA PRO A 87 -5.45 -9.72 -5.06
C PRO A 87 -6.13 -10.33 -3.84
N GLN A 88 -6.92 -11.38 -4.07
CA GLN A 88 -7.49 -12.19 -3.00
C GLN A 88 -6.41 -13.06 -2.34
N GLY A 89 -6.65 -13.46 -1.09
CA GLY A 89 -5.74 -14.37 -0.36
C GLY A 89 -4.47 -13.71 0.17
N ILE A 90 -4.53 -12.43 0.53
CA ILE A 90 -3.45 -11.77 1.27
C ILE A 90 -3.42 -12.30 2.71
N VAL A 91 -2.25 -12.75 3.16
CA VAL A 91 -2.01 -13.33 4.48
C VAL A 91 -1.12 -12.46 5.34
#